data_AF-A0A7K4MY29-F1
#
_entry.id   AF-A0A7K4MY29-F1
#
_cell.length_a   1.000
_cell.length_b   1.000
_cell.length_c   1.000
_cell.angle_alpha   90.00
_cell.angle_beta   90.00
_cell.angle_gamma   90.00
#
_symmetry.space_group_name_H-M   'P 1'
#
loop_
_entity.id
_entity.type
_entity.pdbx_description
1 polymer ?
#
loop_
_entity_poly.entity_id
_entity_poly.type
_entity_poly.pdbx_seq_one_letter_code
_entity_poly.pdbx_strand_id
1 'polypeptide(L)'
;MKTFKGYLKEVAWEQSASTKIFDFSQIQYMQIPLTSKTMEWIFKVQLPRATVFHVTSGVGFGQLKRLQNKKKSISAFFNMDASTMESGIQGGGGVVAELDANIIMASKGDVMSMPDKTGRRWVELMNIDKKKTMHKELEQMLIDIAIKHDPKTKELIKIEPDIGLGAWWHLRTNLKDDGKKLALVIADYIDGVNVILKKHKKDIQGAVHGYYVRRGAVKVKHPSGRMVGGDSKIKEWNAYDEQVVDKIKIEKVHTFNSPSYADRPKKEIVPQLGKIPHKHWNNARELSTYISQVADAEIRSIGRSKG
;
A
#
# COMPACT_ATOMS: atom_id res chain seq x y z
N MET A 1 -2.66 22.90 22.77
CA MET A 1 -2.53 21.45 23.06
C MET A 1 -3.12 20.67 21.91
N LYS A 2 -2.38 19.69 21.36
CA LYS A 2 -2.91 18.76 20.35
C LYS A 2 -3.89 17.79 21.04
N THR A 3 -5.05 17.53 20.46
CA THR A 3 -6.02 16.63 21.11
C THR A 3 -5.53 15.18 21.02
N PHE A 4 -5.51 14.51 22.16
CA PHE A 4 -5.13 13.10 22.34
C PHE A 4 -5.80 12.13 21.35
N LYS A 5 -6.98 12.49 20.82
CA LYS A 5 -7.76 11.73 19.83
C LYS A 5 -7.07 11.58 18.46
N GLY A 6 -6.22 12.53 18.04
CA GLY A 6 -5.52 12.44 16.74
C GLY A 6 -4.44 11.36 16.71
N TYR A 7 -3.68 11.23 17.81
CA TYR A 7 -2.63 10.20 17.96
C TYR A 7 -3.20 8.78 17.98
N LEU A 8 -4.40 8.58 18.50
CA LEU A 8 -5.01 7.24 18.60
C LEU A 8 -5.48 6.68 17.24
N LYS A 9 -5.86 7.52 16.26
CA LYS A 9 -6.39 7.02 14.98
C LYS A 9 -5.34 6.36 14.09
N GLU A 10 -4.15 6.95 13.95
CA GLU A 10 -3.06 6.35 13.15
C GLU A 10 -2.49 5.08 13.82
N VAL A 11 -2.39 5.06 15.16
CA VAL A 11 -1.87 3.90 15.92
C VAL A 11 -2.88 2.74 15.97
N ALA A 12 -4.18 3.02 15.97
CA ALA A 12 -5.21 1.97 15.99
C ALA A 12 -5.31 1.17 14.68
N TRP A 13 -4.90 1.77 13.54
CA TRP A 13 -4.86 1.10 12.23
C TRP A 13 -3.57 0.31 11.99
N GLU A 14 -2.51 0.59 12.75
CA GLU A 14 -1.21 -0.05 12.63
C GLU A 14 -1.15 -1.38 13.41
N GLN A 15 -1.19 -2.50 12.68
CA GLN A 15 -1.17 -3.84 13.29
C GLN A 15 0.24 -4.44 13.35
N SER A 16 0.48 -5.44 14.19
CA SER A 16 1.74 -6.20 14.10
C SER A 16 1.74 -7.08 12.85
N ALA A 17 2.94 -7.45 12.37
CA ALA A 17 3.07 -8.44 11.30
C ALA A 17 2.44 -9.79 11.69
N SER A 18 2.51 -10.17 12.97
CA SER A 18 1.83 -11.38 13.47
C SER A 18 0.31 -11.28 13.32
N THR A 19 -0.31 -10.14 13.64
CA THR A 19 -1.73 -9.93 13.38
C THR A 19 -2.02 -10.05 11.88
N LYS A 20 -1.23 -9.42 11.01
CA LYS A 20 -1.44 -9.49 9.55
C LYS A 20 -1.47 -10.91 8.99
N ILE A 21 -0.56 -11.78 9.43
CA ILE A 21 -0.48 -13.14 8.88
C ILE A 21 -1.51 -14.12 9.47
N PHE A 22 -2.21 -13.76 10.55
CA PHE A 22 -3.16 -14.66 11.23
C PHE A 22 -4.61 -14.17 11.22
N ASP A 23 -4.84 -12.86 11.04
CA ASP A 23 -6.15 -12.23 11.18
C ASP A 23 -6.89 -12.18 9.83
N PHE A 24 -7.22 -13.36 9.30
CA PHE A 24 -8.09 -13.51 8.14
C PHE A 24 -8.91 -14.80 8.26
N SER A 25 -10.12 -14.80 7.71
CA SER A 25 -11.07 -15.94 7.79
C SER A 25 -11.02 -16.87 6.56
N GLN A 26 -10.54 -16.36 5.42
CA GLN A 26 -10.48 -17.09 4.15
C GLN A 26 -9.26 -16.66 3.35
N ILE A 27 -8.75 -17.53 2.48
CA ILE A 27 -7.57 -17.25 1.64
C ILE A 27 -7.68 -15.95 0.85
N GLN A 28 -8.88 -15.57 0.38
CA GLN A 28 -9.05 -14.31 -0.37
C GLN A 28 -8.75 -13.04 0.46
N TYR A 29 -8.83 -13.13 1.79
CA TYR A 29 -8.53 -12.05 2.74
C TYR A 29 -7.11 -12.16 3.34
N MET A 30 -6.35 -13.17 2.93
CA MET A 30 -4.96 -13.36 3.33
C MET A 30 -4.13 -12.11 3.00
N GLN A 31 -3.32 -11.65 3.95
CA GLN A 31 -2.57 -10.41 3.81
C GLN A 31 -1.27 -10.62 3.04
N ILE A 32 -1.08 -9.85 1.97
CA ILE A 32 0.07 -9.94 1.07
C ILE A 32 1.03 -8.78 1.33
N PRO A 33 2.29 -9.06 1.71
CA PRO A 33 3.28 -8.04 2.00
C PRO A 33 3.80 -7.39 0.72
N LEU A 34 3.76 -6.07 0.65
CA LEU A 34 4.29 -5.31 -0.48
C LEU A 34 5.59 -4.60 -0.11
N THR A 35 6.66 -4.85 -0.87
CA THR A 35 7.91 -4.09 -0.80
C THR A 35 8.51 -3.90 -2.18
N SER A 36 9.24 -2.80 -2.39
CA SER A 36 9.95 -2.58 -3.66
C SER A 36 10.83 -3.76 -4.06
N LYS A 37 11.69 -4.21 -3.14
CA LYS A 37 12.66 -5.29 -3.41
C LYS A 37 11.97 -6.58 -3.87
N THR A 38 10.86 -6.93 -3.22
CA THR A 38 10.10 -8.14 -3.57
C THR A 38 9.45 -7.99 -4.94
N MET A 39 8.76 -6.87 -5.22
CA MET A 39 8.08 -6.68 -6.50
C MET A 39 9.06 -6.60 -7.67
N GLU A 40 10.19 -5.90 -7.51
CA GLU A 40 11.29 -5.88 -8.47
C GLU A 40 11.81 -7.30 -8.75
N TRP A 41 11.96 -8.14 -7.70
CA TRP A 41 12.42 -9.52 -7.85
C TRP A 41 11.40 -10.47 -8.50
N ILE A 42 10.10 -10.36 -8.14
CA ILE A 42 9.00 -11.18 -8.69
C ILE A 42 8.87 -10.91 -10.19
N PHE A 43 8.71 -9.63 -10.54
CA PHE A 43 8.38 -9.23 -11.90
C PHE A 43 9.60 -9.00 -12.78
N LYS A 44 10.81 -8.88 -12.19
CA LYS A 44 12.05 -8.55 -12.92
C LYS A 44 11.92 -7.19 -13.60
N VAL A 45 11.48 -6.20 -12.84
CA VAL A 45 11.26 -4.82 -13.29
C VAL A 45 12.00 -3.85 -12.38
N GLN A 46 12.28 -2.67 -12.92
CA GLN A 46 12.47 -1.48 -12.10
C GLN A 46 11.10 -0.85 -11.85
N LEU A 47 10.80 -0.54 -10.60
CA LEU A 47 9.53 0.14 -10.28
C LEU A 47 9.54 1.57 -10.83
N PRO A 48 8.42 2.03 -11.43
CA PRO A 48 8.32 3.40 -11.88
C PRO A 48 8.32 4.35 -10.69
N ARG A 49 8.77 5.56 -10.98
CA ARG A 49 8.74 6.67 -10.05
C ARG A 49 7.82 7.74 -10.62
N ALA A 50 6.92 8.25 -9.79
CA ALA A 50 5.85 9.13 -10.23
C ALA A 50 5.45 10.12 -9.13
N THR A 51 4.82 11.21 -9.54
CA THR A 51 4.19 12.19 -8.67
C THR A 51 2.87 11.65 -8.16
N VAL A 52 2.74 11.55 -6.83
CA VAL A 52 1.53 11.12 -6.14
C VAL A 52 1.22 12.06 -4.99
N PHE A 53 -0.01 12.02 -4.51
CA PHE A 53 -0.55 12.88 -3.47
C PHE A 53 -0.96 12.06 -2.25
N HIS A 54 -0.47 12.45 -1.09
CA HIS A 54 -0.83 11.83 0.19
C HIS A 54 -1.55 12.85 1.07
N VAL A 55 -2.80 12.55 1.43
CA VAL A 55 -3.56 13.35 2.39
C VAL A 55 -3.27 12.92 3.82
N THR A 56 -3.06 13.90 4.69
CA THR A 56 -2.69 13.67 6.09
C THR A 56 -3.08 14.87 6.97
N SER A 57 -2.81 14.76 8.27
CA SER A 57 -2.96 15.82 9.27
C SER A 57 -1.65 16.60 9.48
N GLY A 58 -1.66 17.64 10.32
CA GLY A 58 -0.41 18.34 10.69
C GLY A 58 0.57 17.48 11.48
N VAL A 59 0.08 16.54 12.29
CA VAL A 59 0.93 15.53 12.96
C VAL A 59 1.48 14.53 11.95
N GLY A 60 0.61 14.02 11.08
CA GLY A 60 1.00 13.06 10.05
C GLY A 60 1.99 13.65 9.04
N PHE A 61 1.93 14.94 8.71
CA PHE A 61 2.99 15.61 7.94
C PHE A 61 4.37 15.52 8.62
N GLY A 62 4.42 15.75 9.93
CA GLY A 62 5.65 15.60 10.71
C GLY A 62 6.17 14.17 10.71
N GLN A 63 5.29 13.17 10.72
CA GLN A 63 5.66 11.75 10.57
C GLN A 63 6.17 11.44 9.16
N LEU A 64 5.46 11.91 8.13
CA LEU A 64 5.80 11.74 6.72
C LEU A 64 7.21 12.24 6.41
N LYS A 65 7.60 13.40 6.97
CA LYS A 65 8.97 13.91 6.87
C LYS A 65 10.03 12.93 7.40
N ARG A 66 9.73 12.20 8.49
CA ARG A 66 10.63 11.19 9.08
C ARG A 66 10.68 9.89 8.30
N LEU A 67 9.68 9.63 7.45
CA LEU A 67 9.63 8.45 6.58
C LEU A 67 10.48 8.61 5.31
N GLN A 68 10.82 9.83 4.90
CA GLN A 68 11.76 10.05 3.80
C GLN A 68 13.09 9.31 4.06
N ASN A 69 13.65 8.69 3.02
CA ASN A 69 14.84 7.84 3.09
C ASN A 69 14.73 6.57 3.97
N LYS A 70 13.52 6.19 4.39
CA LYS A 70 13.28 4.92 5.11
C LYS A 70 12.69 3.87 4.17
N LYS A 71 12.88 2.59 4.51
CA LYS A 71 12.25 1.44 3.84
C LYS A 71 10.81 1.25 4.33
N LYS A 72 10.00 2.29 4.22
CA LYS A 72 8.63 2.38 4.74
C LYS A 72 7.72 2.75 3.57
N SER A 73 6.54 2.14 3.52
CA SER A 73 5.57 2.37 2.46
C SER A 73 4.32 3.08 2.99
N ILE A 74 3.72 3.92 2.16
CA ILE A 74 2.48 4.64 2.46
C ILE A 74 1.45 4.39 1.35
N SER A 75 0.21 4.73 1.63
CA SER A 75 -0.83 4.88 0.60
C SER A 75 -0.77 6.30 0.04
N ALA A 76 -0.84 6.44 -1.27
CA ALA A 76 -0.93 7.71 -1.95
C ALA A 76 -1.90 7.57 -3.13
N PHE A 77 -2.28 8.69 -3.71
CA PHE A 77 -3.26 8.74 -4.80
C PHE A 77 -2.69 9.59 -5.89
N PHE A 78 -2.96 9.27 -7.14
CA PHE A 78 -2.56 10.21 -8.19
C PHE A 78 -3.60 11.31 -8.37
N ASN A 79 -4.87 11.07 -8.01
CA ASN A 79 -5.89 12.09 -7.98
C ASN A 79 -6.67 12.09 -6.66
N MET A 80 -7.22 13.23 -6.28
CA MET A 80 -7.99 13.35 -5.05
C MET A 80 -9.06 14.44 -5.18
N ASP A 81 -10.27 14.13 -4.75
CA ASP A 81 -11.36 15.11 -4.71
C ASP A 81 -11.33 16.00 -3.46
N ALA A 82 -12.06 17.10 -3.52
CA ALA A 82 -12.14 18.08 -2.44
C ALA A 82 -12.63 17.45 -1.12
N SER A 83 -13.66 16.61 -1.20
CA SER A 83 -14.24 15.94 -0.04
C SER A 83 -13.23 15.05 0.68
N THR A 84 -12.43 14.28 -0.04
CA THR A 84 -11.41 13.37 0.51
C THR A 84 -10.30 14.15 1.21
N MET A 85 -9.89 15.29 0.64
CA MET A 85 -8.92 16.17 1.29
C MET A 85 -9.48 16.81 2.57
N GLU A 86 -10.76 17.17 2.56
CA GLU A 86 -11.45 17.80 3.69
C GLU A 86 -11.77 16.81 4.82
N SER A 87 -12.43 15.70 4.52
CA SER A 87 -12.75 14.68 5.52
C SER A 87 -11.50 13.95 6.01
N GLY A 88 -10.50 13.84 5.13
CA GLY A 88 -9.38 12.94 5.31
C GLY A 88 -9.76 11.47 5.14
N ILE A 89 -8.74 10.62 5.28
CA ILE A 89 -8.86 9.16 5.39
C ILE A 89 -8.35 8.72 6.77
N GLN A 90 -7.79 7.51 6.89
CA GLN A 90 -7.21 7.01 8.15
C GLN A 90 -6.13 7.94 8.76
N GLY A 91 -5.32 8.61 7.94
CA GLY A 91 -4.27 9.55 8.37
C GLY A 91 -4.74 11.00 8.65
N GLY A 92 -6.05 11.24 8.56
CA GLY A 92 -6.65 12.58 8.67
C GLY A 92 -6.67 13.37 7.35
N GLY A 93 -7.11 14.62 7.44
CA GLY A 93 -7.32 15.54 6.30
C GLY A 93 -6.71 16.91 6.51
N GLY A 94 -6.83 17.80 5.51
CA GLY A 94 -6.43 19.21 5.61
C GLY A 94 -4.97 19.52 5.23
N VAL A 95 -4.15 18.52 4.97
CA VAL A 95 -2.79 18.67 4.43
C VAL A 95 -2.61 17.66 3.31
N VAL A 96 -2.07 18.09 2.17
CA VAL A 96 -1.73 17.19 1.07
C VAL A 96 -0.25 17.35 0.74
N ALA A 97 0.49 16.25 0.79
CA ALA A 97 1.87 16.19 0.34
C ALA A 97 1.91 15.72 -1.12
N GLU A 98 2.52 16.53 -1.99
CA GLU A 98 2.92 16.16 -3.35
C GLU A 98 4.28 15.45 -3.24
N LEU A 99 4.33 14.20 -3.68
CA LEU A 99 5.43 13.27 -3.46
C LEU A 99 5.97 12.75 -4.78
N ASP A 100 7.28 12.70 -4.91
CA ASP A 100 7.97 11.88 -5.88
C ASP A 100 8.29 10.52 -5.21
N ALA A 101 7.72 9.42 -5.72
CA ALA A 101 7.75 8.13 -5.02
C ALA A 101 7.82 6.94 -5.98
N ASN A 102 8.39 5.84 -5.48
CA ASN A 102 8.36 4.56 -6.20
C ASN A 102 6.97 3.92 -6.06
N ILE A 103 6.38 3.49 -7.16
CA ILE A 103 5.08 2.81 -7.16
C ILE A 103 5.27 1.31 -7.04
N ILE A 104 4.95 0.73 -5.88
CA ILE A 104 5.05 -0.72 -5.61
C ILE A 104 3.86 -1.46 -6.23
N MET A 105 2.67 -0.90 -6.05
CA MET A 105 1.42 -1.41 -6.60
C MET A 105 0.51 -0.24 -6.94
N ALA A 106 -0.21 -0.36 -8.05
CA ALA A 106 -1.16 0.64 -8.50
C ALA A 106 -2.54 0.07 -8.78
N SER A 107 -3.55 0.67 -8.16
CA SER A 107 -4.95 0.30 -8.35
C SER A 107 -5.79 1.47 -8.81
N LYS A 108 -6.86 1.16 -9.57
CA LYS A 108 -7.89 2.12 -9.98
C LYS A 108 -8.81 2.49 -8.81
N GLY A 109 -8.87 1.67 -7.77
CA GLY A 109 -9.71 1.88 -6.60
C GLY A 109 -8.95 1.61 -5.31
N ASP A 110 -9.60 1.87 -4.19
CA ASP A 110 -9.04 1.60 -2.87
C ASP A 110 -8.75 0.11 -2.72
N VAL A 111 -7.51 -0.25 -2.36
CA VAL A 111 -7.12 -1.63 -2.07
C VAL A 111 -7.00 -1.86 -0.57
N MET A 112 -7.48 -0.90 0.22
CA MET A 112 -7.53 -0.93 1.67
C MET A 112 -6.17 -1.32 2.25
N SER A 113 -5.09 -0.80 1.67
CA SER A 113 -3.77 -1.23 2.11
C SER A 113 -3.55 -0.83 3.58
N MET A 114 -2.77 -1.64 4.31
CA MET A 114 -2.64 -1.44 5.76
C MET A 114 -1.18 -1.50 6.19
N PRO A 115 -0.69 -0.53 6.98
CA PRO A 115 0.66 -0.58 7.50
C PRO A 115 0.75 -1.59 8.64
N ASP A 116 1.89 -2.26 8.75
CA ASP A 116 2.31 -2.90 9.99
C ASP A 116 3.24 -1.98 10.82
N LYS A 117 3.54 -2.38 12.06
CA LYS A 117 4.48 -1.67 12.97
C LYS A 117 5.89 -1.50 12.41
N THR A 118 6.26 -2.27 11.39
CA THR A 118 7.52 -2.14 10.66
C THR A 118 7.40 -1.19 9.47
N GLY A 119 6.23 -0.58 9.25
CA GLY A 119 5.85 0.34 8.19
C GLY A 119 5.88 -0.26 6.79
N ARG A 120 5.77 -1.59 6.69
CA ARG A 120 5.41 -2.27 5.44
C ARG A 120 3.90 -2.21 5.25
N ARG A 121 3.43 -2.08 4.02
CA ARG A 121 2.00 -2.18 3.70
C ARG A 121 1.63 -3.56 3.18
N TRP A 122 0.42 -3.96 3.55
CA TRP A 122 -0.20 -5.22 3.22
C TRP A 122 -1.50 -4.96 2.48
N VAL A 123 -1.84 -5.85 1.53
CA VAL A 123 -3.11 -5.83 0.81
C VAL A 123 -3.75 -7.21 0.90
N GLU A 124 -5.08 -7.27 0.87
CA GLU A 124 -5.77 -8.55 0.78
C GLU A 124 -5.52 -9.22 -0.58
N LEU A 125 -5.38 -10.55 -0.59
CA LEU A 125 -5.13 -11.35 -1.79
C LEU A 125 -6.14 -11.08 -2.90
N MET A 126 -7.41 -10.86 -2.57
CA MET A 126 -8.46 -10.58 -3.56
C MET A 126 -8.19 -9.33 -4.42
N ASN A 127 -7.35 -8.40 -3.95
CA ASN A 127 -6.94 -7.23 -4.73
C ASN A 127 -5.93 -7.57 -5.84
N ILE A 128 -5.24 -8.72 -5.74
CA ILE A 128 -4.23 -9.16 -6.71
C ILE A 128 -4.62 -10.44 -7.47
N ASP A 129 -5.32 -11.39 -6.84
CA ASP A 129 -5.73 -12.68 -7.41
C ASP A 129 -7.25 -12.84 -7.50
N LYS A 130 -7.89 -11.97 -8.30
CA LYS A 130 -9.36 -11.99 -8.48
C LYS A 130 -9.89 -13.32 -9.04
N LYS A 131 -9.05 -14.07 -9.77
CA LYS A 131 -9.39 -15.35 -10.39
C LYS A 131 -9.12 -16.55 -9.49
N LYS A 132 -8.64 -16.33 -8.26
CA LYS A 132 -8.38 -17.37 -7.25
C LYS A 132 -7.40 -18.44 -7.74
N THR A 133 -6.44 -18.05 -8.57
CA THR A 133 -5.49 -18.93 -9.25
C THR A 133 -4.48 -19.58 -8.31
N MET A 134 -4.19 -18.96 -7.15
CA MET A 134 -3.17 -19.45 -6.22
C MET A 134 -3.72 -19.90 -4.86
N HIS A 135 -5.03 -19.95 -4.68
CA HIS A 135 -5.65 -20.21 -3.38
C HIS A 135 -5.22 -21.55 -2.76
N LYS A 136 -5.28 -22.64 -3.54
CA LYS A 136 -4.91 -23.98 -3.05
C LYS A 136 -3.44 -24.05 -2.66
N GLU A 137 -2.56 -23.39 -3.41
CA GLU A 137 -1.12 -23.37 -3.12
C GLU A 137 -0.81 -22.56 -1.86
N LEU A 138 -1.50 -21.43 -1.66
CA LEU A 138 -1.38 -20.63 -0.44
C LEU A 138 -1.91 -21.39 0.78
N GLU A 139 -3.04 -22.06 0.66
CA GLU A 139 -3.59 -22.89 1.74
C GLU A 139 -2.61 -24.01 2.12
N GLN A 140 -2.08 -24.75 1.15
CA GLN A 140 -1.08 -25.77 1.40
C GLN A 140 0.19 -25.20 2.05
N MET A 141 0.67 -24.04 1.57
CA MET A 141 1.82 -23.35 2.16
C MET A 141 1.59 -23.03 3.64
N LEU A 142 0.40 -22.57 4.03
CA LEU A 142 0.08 -22.29 5.43
C LEU A 142 0.07 -23.56 6.29
N ILE A 143 -0.46 -24.66 5.77
CA ILE A 143 -0.43 -25.97 6.43
C ILE A 143 1.02 -26.44 6.61
N ASP A 144 1.86 -26.32 5.59
CA ASP A 144 3.26 -26.73 5.63
C ASP A 144 4.06 -25.91 6.66
N ILE A 145 3.81 -24.59 6.74
CA ILE A 145 4.42 -23.73 7.76
C ILE A 145 3.92 -24.12 9.15
N ALA A 146 2.62 -24.41 9.32
CA ALA A 146 2.08 -24.87 10.60
C ALA A 146 2.75 -26.17 11.07
N ILE A 147 2.89 -27.16 10.19
CA ILE A 147 3.62 -28.40 10.46
C ILE A 147 5.09 -28.16 10.81
N LYS A 148 5.76 -27.23 10.12
CA LYS A 148 7.18 -26.91 10.34
C LYS A 148 7.42 -26.33 11.74
N HIS A 149 6.53 -25.45 12.20
CA HIS A 149 6.69 -24.72 13.47
C HIS A 149 5.95 -25.35 14.65
N ASP A 150 5.02 -26.26 14.38
CA ASP A 150 4.36 -27.12 15.35
C ASP A 150 4.19 -28.54 14.79
N PRO A 151 5.19 -29.43 14.97
CA PRO A 151 5.13 -30.79 14.44
C PRO A 151 3.91 -31.61 14.90
N LYS A 152 3.27 -31.24 16.03
CA LYS A 152 2.03 -31.89 16.51
C LYS A 152 0.85 -31.65 15.57
N THR A 153 0.89 -30.58 14.75
CA THR A 153 -0.09 -30.33 13.70
C THR A 153 -0.19 -31.51 12.72
N LYS A 154 0.89 -32.29 12.51
CA LYS A 154 0.81 -33.51 11.69
C LYS A 154 -0.15 -34.56 12.27
N GLU A 155 -0.13 -34.73 13.59
CA GLU A 155 -1.04 -35.68 14.25
C GLU A 155 -2.48 -35.17 14.23
N LEU A 156 -2.67 -33.86 14.37
CA LEU A 156 -3.99 -33.23 14.23
C LEU A 156 -4.59 -33.45 12.83
N ILE A 157 -3.79 -33.26 11.77
CA ILE A 157 -4.24 -33.49 10.39
C ILE A 157 -4.59 -34.96 10.12
N LYS A 158 -3.93 -35.92 10.78
CA LYS A 158 -4.33 -37.34 10.66
C LYS A 158 -5.71 -37.62 11.28
N ILE A 159 -6.05 -36.92 12.36
CA ILE A 159 -7.34 -37.04 13.04
C ILE A 159 -8.43 -36.29 12.26
N GLU A 160 -8.11 -35.10 11.74
CA GLU A 160 -9.00 -34.25 10.96
C GLU A 160 -8.34 -33.87 9.62
N PRO A 161 -8.43 -34.74 8.59
CA PRO A 161 -7.78 -34.51 7.29
C PRO A 161 -8.25 -33.24 6.58
N ASP A 162 -9.51 -32.83 6.82
CA ASP A 162 -10.14 -31.67 6.20
C ASP A 162 -9.96 -30.37 7.02
N ILE A 163 -9.06 -30.36 8.02
CA ILE A 163 -8.85 -29.21 8.91
C ILE A 163 -8.43 -27.94 8.15
N GLY A 164 -7.76 -28.06 7.00
CA GLY A 164 -7.37 -26.95 6.13
C GLY A 164 -6.69 -25.81 6.90
N LEU A 165 -7.26 -24.60 6.79
CA LEU A 165 -6.83 -23.41 7.54
C LEU A 165 -6.89 -23.54 9.07
N GLY A 166 -7.64 -24.48 9.61
CA GLY A 166 -7.64 -24.80 11.04
C GLY A 166 -6.24 -25.10 11.57
N ALA A 167 -5.39 -25.78 10.79
CA ALA A 167 -3.99 -26.01 11.15
C ALA A 167 -3.22 -24.69 11.38
N TRP A 168 -3.47 -23.69 10.54
CA TRP A 168 -2.86 -22.36 10.64
C TRP A 168 -3.34 -21.60 11.88
N TRP A 169 -4.64 -21.65 12.18
CA TRP A 169 -5.20 -20.98 13.36
C TRP A 169 -4.84 -21.70 14.68
N HIS A 170 -4.63 -23.02 14.65
CA HIS A 170 -4.05 -23.75 15.78
C HIS A 170 -2.62 -23.31 16.07
N LEU A 171 -1.78 -23.13 15.03
CA LEU A 171 -0.43 -22.60 15.18
C LEU A 171 -0.43 -21.23 15.90
N ARG A 172 -1.33 -20.33 15.51
CA ARG A 172 -1.50 -19.01 16.16
C ARG A 172 -1.70 -19.16 17.67
N THR A 173 -2.56 -20.08 18.08
CA THR A 173 -2.93 -20.30 19.48
C THR A 173 -1.74 -20.84 20.28
N ASN A 174 -0.98 -21.76 19.69
CA ASN A 174 0.16 -22.41 20.34
C ASN A 174 1.38 -21.48 20.46
N LEU A 175 1.53 -20.50 19.56
CA LEU A 175 2.67 -19.58 19.52
C LEU A 175 2.39 -18.19 20.11
N LYS A 176 1.20 -17.94 20.68
CA LYS A 176 0.76 -16.60 21.09
C LYS A 176 1.74 -15.85 22.01
N ASP A 177 2.51 -16.59 22.83
CA ASP A 177 3.46 -16.04 23.80
C ASP A 177 4.94 -16.26 23.40
N ASP A 178 5.21 -16.91 22.25
CA ASP A 178 6.57 -17.20 21.76
C ASP A 178 6.98 -16.25 20.63
N GLY A 179 7.40 -15.04 21.01
CA GLY A 179 7.79 -13.99 20.06
C GLY A 179 8.94 -14.39 19.12
N LYS A 180 9.83 -15.30 19.54
CA LYS A 180 10.95 -15.78 18.70
C LYS A 180 10.44 -16.72 17.61
N LYS A 181 9.59 -17.69 17.95
CA LYS A 181 8.99 -18.57 16.93
C LYS A 181 8.05 -17.81 16.01
N LEU A 182 7.27 -16.86 16.52
CA LEU A 182 6.43 -15.99 15.69
C LEU A 182 7.24 -15.23 14.63
N ALA A 183 8.44 -14.73 14.98
CA ALA A 183 9.30 -14.08 14.00
C ALA A 183 9.75 -15.02 12.87
N LEU A 184 10.03 -16.29 13.17
CA LEU A 184 10.38 -17.30 12.17
C LEU A 184 9.19 -17.66 11.29
N VAL A 185 8.00 -17.81 11.87
CA VAL A 185 6.74 -18.05 11.13
C VAL A 185 6.45 -16.87 10.18
N ILE A 186 6.62 -15.63 10.63
CA ILE A 186 6.47 -14.43 9.78
C ILE A 186 7.45 -14.45 8.61
N ALA A 187 8.71 -14.84 8.85
CA ALA A 187 9.71 -14.94 7.78
C ALA A 187 9.32 -16.00 6.73
N ASP A 188 8.98 -17.22 7.18
CA ASP A 188 8.56 -18.31 6.30
C ASP A 188 7.27 -17.97 5.53
N TYR A 189 6.32 -17.29 6.17
CA TYR A 189 5.10 -16.79 5.51
C TYR A 189 5.45 -15.83 4.37
N ILE A 190 6.28 -14.81 4.65
CA ILE A 190 6.65 -13.81 3.63
C ILE A 190 7.39 -14.48 2.48
N ASP A 191 8.32 -15.39 2.77
CA ASP A 191 9.09 -16.10 1.75
C ASP A 191 8.21 -17.03 0.91
N GLY A 192 7.35 -17.82 1.53
CA GLY A 192 6.39 -18.70 0.85
C GLY A 192 5.43 -17.92 -0.05
N VAL A 193 4.86 -16.82 0.45
CA VAL A 193 4.00 -15.93 -0.36
C VAL A 193 4.77 -15.40 -1.56
N ASN A 194 6.00 -14.92 -1.37
CA ASN A 194 6.82 -14.39 -2.47
C ASN A 194 7.13 -15.45 -3.54
N VAL A 195 7.37 -16.70 -3.13
CA VAL A 195 7.58 -17.82 -4.06
C VAL A 195 6.33 -18.08 -4.91
N ILE A 196 5.16 -18.13 -4.28
CA ILE A 196 3.88 -18.38 -4.97
C ILE A 196 3.53 -17.20 -5.90
N LEU A 197 3.65 -15.95 -5.43
CA LEU A 197 3.43 -14.77 -6.27
C LEU A 197 4.36 -14.76 -7.49
N LYS A 198 5.62 -15.18 -7.35
CA LYS A 198 6.57 -15.29 -8.47
C LYS A 198 6.15 -16.35 -9.48
N LYS A 199 5.62 -17.49 -9.04
CA LYS A 199 5.07 -18.54 -9.91
C LYS A 199 3.88 -18.02 -10.71
N HIS A 200 2.98 -17.30 -10.06
CA HIS A 200 1.75 -16.73 -10.63
C HIS A 200 1.88 -15.31 -11.16
N LYS A 201 3.10 -14.79 -11.32
CA LYS A 201 3.31 -13.38 -11.67
C LYS A 201 2.58 -12.93 -12.93
N LYS A 202 2.38 -13.82 -13.91
CA LYS A 202 1.64 -13.50 -15.15
C LYS A 202 0.15 -13.24 -14.88
N ASP A 203 -0.42 -13.94 -13.91
CA ASP A 203 -1.84 -13.85 -13.55
C ASP A 203 -2.13 -12.55 -12.80
N ILE A 204 -1.19 -12.12 -11.95
CA ILE A 204 -1.36 -10.94 -11.08
C ILE A 204 -0.74 -9.65 -11.63
N GLN A 205 0.09 -9.71 -12.68
CA GLN A 205 0.80 -8.54 -13.21
C GLN A 205 -0.15 -7.39 -13.57
N GLY A 206 -1.32 -7.69 -14.13
CA GLY A 206 -2.33 -6.69 -14.47
C GLY A 206 -2.91 -5.99 -13.24
N ALA A 207 -3.09 -6.71 -12.13
CA ALA A 207 -3.61 -6.14 -10.89
C ALA A 207 -2.56 -5.28 -10.15
N VAL A 208 -1.28 -5.70 -10.18
CA VAL A 208 -0.21 -4.99 -9.47
C VAL A 208 0.28 -3.77 -10.26
N HIS A 209 0.47 -3.92 -11.57
CA HIS A 209 1.12 -2.91 -12.42
C HIS A 209 0.20 -2.26 -13.44
N GLY A 210 -0.95 -2.87 -13.74
CA GLY A 210 -1.76 -2.48 -14.89
C GLY A 210 -2.27 -1.05 -14.82
N TYR A 211 -2.57 -0.53 -13.63
CA TYR A 211 -3.08 0.84 -13.50
C TYR A 211 -2.04 1.89 -13.88
N TYR A 212 -0.85 1.86 -13.30
CA TYR A 212 0.19 2.83 -13.66
C TYR A 212 0.69 2.64 -15.12
N VAL A 213 0.70 1.40 -15.65
CA VAL A 213 1.08 1.16 -17.06
C VAL A 213 0.07 1.82 -17.99
N ARG A 214 -1.23 1.69 -17.70
CA ARG A 214 -2.30 2.32 -18.49
C ARG A 214 -2.35 3.83 -18.36
N ARG A 215 -1.91 4.38 -17.21
CA ARG A 215 -1.66 5.82 -17.06
C ARG A 215 -0.52 6.32 -17.95
N GLY A 216 0.22 5.43 -18.61
CA GLY A 216 1.42 5.81 -19.33
C GLY A 216 2.58 6.15 -18.40
N ALA A 217 2.56 5.72 -17.13
CA ALA A 217 3.61 6.04 -16.15
C ALA A 217 4.97 5.35 -16.43
N VAL A 218 5.03 4.44 -17.40
CA VAL A 218 6.17 3.55 -17.64
C VAL A 218 6.51 3.48 -19.13
N LYS A 219 7.75 3.82 -19.49
CA LYS A 219 8.39 3.50 -20.78
C LYS A 219 9.18 2.19 -20.76
N VAL A 220 9.11 1.43 -19.68
CA VAL A 220 9.96 0.25 -19.50
C VAL A 220 9.41 -0.90 -20.35
N LYS A 221 10.18 -1.30 -21.36
CA LYS A 221 10.12 -2.65 -21.93
C LYS A 221 10.39 -3.62 -20.78
N HIS A 222 9.33 -4.21 -20.22
CA HIS A 222 9.47 -5.37 -19.33
C HIS A 222 10.34 -6.43 -20.03
N PRO A 223 11.33 -7.05 -19.38
CA PRO A 223 12.21 -8.04 -20.03
C PRO A 223 11.47 -9.23 -20.66
N SER A 224 10.21 -9.47 -20.26
CA SER A 224 9.34 -10.51 -20.84
C SER A 224 8.69 -10.14 -22.18
N GLY A 225 8.81 -8.89 -22.66
CA GLY A 225 8.19 -8.42 -23.91
C GLY A 225 6.65 -8.32 -23.88
N ARG A 226 5.96 -8.69 -22.79
CA ARG A 226 4.51 -8.55 -22.64
C ARG A 226 4.17 -7.49 -21.60
N MET A 227 3.61 -6.36 -22.05
CA MET A 227 2.85 -5.44 -21.20
C MET A 227 1.37 -5.69 -21.44
N VAL A 228 0.73 -6.51 -20.59
CA VAL A 228 -0.72 -6.74 -20.67
C VAL A 228 -1.42 -5.78 -19.73
N GLY A 229 -1.82 -4.62 -20.28
CA GLY A 229 -2.83 -3.75 -19.66
C GLY A 229 -4.19 -4.41 -19.77
N GLY A 230 -4.52 -5.29 -18.81
CA GLY A 230 -5.73 -6.11 -18.82
C GLY A 230 -7.05 -5.41 -18.50
N ASP A 231 -7.17 -4.09 -18.67
CA ASP A 231 -8.46 -3.38 -18.60
C ASP A 231 -8.42 -2.21 -19.58
N SER A 232 -9.55 -1.97 -20.24
CA SER A 232 -9.81 -0.89 -21.20
C SER A 232 -9.27 0.49 -20.77
N LYS A 233 -8.94 1.34 -21.77
CA LYS A 233 -8.57 2.76 -21.64
C LYS A 233 -9.17 3.42 -20.38
N ILE A 234 -8.35 4.01 -19.53
CA ILE A 234 -8.82 4.81 -18.39
C ILE A 234 -9.64 5.97 -18.97
N LYS A 235 -10.96 5.92 -18.83
CA LYS A 235 -11.86 6.98 -19.31
C LYS A 235 -11.98 8.13 -18.30
N GLU A 236 -11.84 7.84 -17.01
CA GLU A 236 -12.06 8.79 -15.92
C GLU A 236 -11.13 8.53 -14.74
N TRP A 237 -10.71 9.62 -14.09
CA TRP A 237 -9.91 9.60 -12.85
C TRP A 237 -10.79 9.19 -11.66
N ASN A 238 -10.37 8.17 -10.91
CA ASN A 238 -11.01 7.83 -9.64
C ASN A 238 -10.31 8.60 -8.51
N ALA A 239 -11.06 9.28 -7.66
CA ALA A 239 -10.53 9.98 -6.49
C ALA A 239 -9.96 9.04 -5.41
N TYR A 240 -10.25 7.73 -5.53
CA TYR A 240 -9.72 6.67 -4.67
C TYR A 240 -8.75 5.76 -5.43
N ASP A 241 -7.97 6.29 -6.36
CA ASP A 241 -6.94 5.50 -7.02
C ASP A 241 -5.76 5.23 -6.06
N GLU A 242 -5.88 4.21 -5.22
CA GLU A 242 -4.84 3.90 -4.24
C GLU A 242 -3.58 3.34 -4.90
N GLN A 243 -2.45 3.95 -4.56
CA GLN A 243 -1.10 3.57 -4.92
C GLN A 243 -0.32 3.25 -3.64
N VAL A 244 0.27 2.05 -3.58
CA VAL A 244 1.20 1.70 -2.50
C VAL A 244 2.58 2.15 -2.94
N VAL A 245 3.17 3.08 -2.19
CA VAL A 245 4.43 3.74 -2.57
C VAL A 245 5.49 3.68 -1.49
N ASP A 246 6.77 3.66 -1.87
CA ASP A 246 7.90 3.82 -0.96
C ASP A 246 8.97 4.77 -1.54
N LYS A 247 10.09 4.92 -0.83
CA LYS A 247 11.21 5.82 -1.19
C LYS A 247 10.70 7.23 -1.54
N ILE A 248 9.82 7.73 -0.68
CA ILE A 248 9.13 9.00 -0.89
C ILE A 248 10.10 10.18 -0.75
N LYS A 249 9.85 11.21 -1.57
CA LYS A 249 10.44 12.54 -1.45
C LYS A 249 9.30 13.55 -1.49
N ILE A 250 9.22 14.42 -0.48
CA ILE A 250 8.21 15.48 -0.43
C ILE A 250 8.69 16.62 -1.34
N GLU A 251 7.98 16.86 -2.43
CA GLU A 251 8.30 17.92 -3.39
C GLU A 251 7.61 19.24 -3.03
N LYS A 252 6.36 19.15 -2.58
CA LYS A 252 5.56 20.31 -2.21
C LYS A 252 4.50 19.91 -1.18
N VAL A 253 4.14 20.85 -0.31
CA VAL A 253 3.06 20.69 0.64
C VAL A 253 1.95 21.66 0.30
N HIS A 254 0.72 21.18 0.33
CA HIS A 254 -0.47 21.94 0.05
C HIS A 254 -1.38 21.98 1.27
N THR A 255 -1.92 23.15 1.53
CA THR A 255 -3.02 23.37 2.50
C THR A 255 -4.07 24.25 1.85
N PHE A 256 -5.28 24.30 2.39
CA PHE A 256 -6.37 25.08 1.82
C PHE A 256 -7.23 25.68 2.93
N ASN A 257 -7.96 26.75 2.63
CA ASN A 257 -8.95 27.26 3.58
C ASN A 257 -10.07 26.22 3.74
N SER A 258 -10.34 25.87 4.99
CA SER A 258 -11.44 25.00 5.38
C SER A 258 -11.85 25.37 6.80
N PRO A 259 -13.16 25.48 7.12
CA PRO A 259 -13.63 25.71 8.48
C PRO A 259 -13.07 24.68 9.47
N SER A 260 -12.86 23.44 9.02
CA SER A 260 -12.32 22.36 9.85
C SER A 260 -10.84 22.52 10.23
N TYR A 261 -10.08 23.35 9.49
CA TYR A 261 -8.62 23.42 9.58
C TYR A 261 -8.05 24.85 9.61
N ALA A 262 -8.86 25.86 9.88
CA ALA A 262 -8.54 27.28 9.67
C ALA A 262 -7.14 27.72 10.17
N ASP A 263 -6.76 27.34 11.39
CA ASP A 263 -5.46 27.75 11.97
C ASP A 263 -4.30 26.78 11.67
N ARG A 264 -4.60 25.59 11.15
CA ARG A 264 -3.62 24.50 11.00
C ARG A 264 -2.42 24.89 10.12
N PRO A 265 -2.59 25.53 8.95
CA PRO A 265 -1.45 25.91 8.13
C PRO A 265 -0.42 26.73 8.89
N LYS A 266 -0.87 27.76 9.63
CA LYS A 266 0.00 28.68 10.38
C LYS A 266 0.60 28.02 11.63
N LYS A 267 -0.18 27.25 12.39
CA LYS A 267 0.25 26.72 13.70
C LYS A 267 0.98 25.38 13.60
N GLU A 268 0.63 24.54 12.63
CA GLU A 268 1.10 23.16 12.55
C GLU A 268 1.97 22.88 11.33
N ILE A 269 1.79 23.57 10.19
CA ILE A 269 2.51 23.23 8.96
C ILE A 269 3.73 24.12 8.75
N VAL A 270 3.51 25.44 8.67
CA VAL A 270 4.57 26.43 8.42
C VAL A 270 5.78 26.26 9.35
N PRO A 271 5.61 26.07 10.67
CA PRO A 271 6.75 25.94 11.59
C PRO A 271 7.64 24.71 11.34
N GLN A 272 7.14 23.70 10.62
CA GLN A 272 7.89 22.48 10.32
C GLN A 272 8.19 22.29 8.82
N LEU A 273 7.95 23.26 7.94
CA LEU A 273 8.26 23.14 6.51
C LEU A 273 9.77 23.01 6.24
N GLY A 274 10.59 23.84 6.90
CA GLY A 274 11.99 23.99 6.53
C GLY A 274 12.11 24.51 5.09
N LYS A 275 12.84 23.78 4.22
CA LYS A 275 13.03 24.14 2.79
C LYS A 275 11.95 23.58 1.86
N ILE A 276 10.95 22.88 2.39
CA ILE A 276 9.92 22.24 1.57
C ILE A 276 8.98 23.32 1.01
N PRO A 277 8.81 23.44 -0.32
CA PRO A 277 7.86 24.36 -0.93
C PRO A 277 6.45 24.17 -0.38
N HIS A 278 5.74 25.28 -0.15
CA HIS A 278 4.38 25.27 0.37
C HIS A 278 3.47 26.17 -0.48
N LYS A 279 2.25 25.68 -0.75
CA LYS A 279 1.19 26.47 -1.37
C LYS A 279 -0.09 26.38 -0.55
N HIS A 280 -0.64 27.54 -0.22
CA HIS A 280 -1.95 27.65 0.40
C HIS A 280 -3.01 28.03 -0.65
N TRP A 281 -4.10 27.29 -0.69
CA TRP A 281 -5.18 27.45 -1.68
C TRP A 281 -6.43 28.08 -1.08
N ASN A 282 -7.25 28.73 -1.90
CA ASN A 282 -8.46 29.38 -1.42
C ASN A 282 -9.51 28.39 -0.90
N ASN A 283 -9.52 27.15 -1.41
CA ASN A 283 -10.41 26.07 -1.00
C ASN A 283 -9.87 24.71 -1.52
N ALA A 284 -10.46 23.61 -1.05
CA ALA A 284 -10.07 22.25 -1.46
C ALA A 284 -10.33 21.96 -2.95
N ARG A 285 -11.33 22.61 -3.57
CA ARG A 285 -11.69 22.41 -4.98
C ARG A 285 -10.62 22.94 -5.93
N GLU A 286 -10.02 24.09 -5.63
CA GLU A 286 -8.88 24.60 -6.40
C GLU A 286 -7.66 23.68 -6.31
N LEU A 287 -7.35 23.16 -5.12
CA LEU A 287 -6.30 22.16 -4.95
C LEU A 287 -6.60 20.88 -5.73
N SER A 288 -7.84 20.38 -5.70
CA SER A 288 -8.25 19.18 -6.46
C SER A 288 -8.06 19.39 -7.97
N THR A 289 -8.41 20.58 -8.47
CA THR A 289 -8.18 20.96 -9.87
C THR A 289 -6.70 20.95 -10.22
N TYR A 290 -5.83 21.50 -9.36
CA TYR A 290 -4.39 21.46 -9.57
C TYR A 290 -3.84 20.02 -9.56
N ILE A 291 -4.28 19.18 -8.61
CA ILE A 291 -3.89 17.76 -8.54
C ILE A 291 -4.23 17.05 -9.85
N SER A 292 -5.46 17.23 -10.35
CA SER A 292 -5.87 16.67 -11.65
C SER A 292 -5.00 17.17 -12.80
N GLN A 293 -4.63 18.45 -12.81
CA GLN A 293 -3.73 19.01 -13.83
C GLN A 293 -2.32 18.42 -13.78
N VAL A 294 -1.77 18.19 -12.58
CA VAL A 294 -0.47 17.52 -12.39
C VAL A 294 -0.55 16.08 -12.87
N ALA A 295 -1.59 15.34 -12.47
CA ALA A 295 -1.85 13.98 -12.92
C ALA A 295 -1.92 13.88 -14.46
N ASP A 296 -2.65 14.79 -15.12
CA ASP A 296 -2.72 14.88 -16.58
C ASP A 296 -1.37 15.23 -17.23
N ALA A 297 -0.62 16.17 -16.62
CA ALA A 297 0.67 16.61 -17.13
C ALA A 297 1.73 15.51 -17.07
N GLU A 298 1.69 14.69 -16.02
CA GLU A 298 2.56 13.54 -15.85
C GLU A 298 2.31 12.47 -16.92
N ILE A 299 1.05 12.19 -17.28
CA ILE A 299 0.75 11.33 -18.45
C ILE A 299 1.38 11.90 -19.72
N ARG A 300 1.20 13.22 -19.97
CA ARG A 300 1.68 13.87 -21.19
C ARG A 300 3.20 13.90 -21.31
N SER A 301 3.91 14.15 -20.21
CA SER A 301 5.39 14.19 -20.21
C SER A 301 5.99 12.83 -20.56
N ILE A 302 5.34 11.74 -20.12
CA ILE A 302 5.80 10.38 -20.39
C ILE A 302 5.45 9.95 -21.81
N GLY A 303 4.29 10.35 -22.35
CA GLY A 303 3.92 10.10 -23.75
C GLY A 303 4.71 10.89 -24.81
N ARG A 304 5.40 11.98 -24.43
CA ARG A 304 6.14 12.86 -25.36
C ARG A 304 7.59 12.49 -25.62
N SER A 305 8.16 11.54 -24.90
CA SER A 305 9.50 11.05 -25.27
C SER A 305 9.36 10.08 -26.43
N LYS A 306 9.42 10.68 -27.62
CA LYS A 306 9.54 9.98 -28.89
C LYS A 306 10.82 9.14 -28.91
N GLY A 307 10.70 7.94 -29.49
CA GLY A 307 11.74 7.23 -30.24
C GLY A 307 13.01 6.91 -29.49
#